data_AF-A0A9N9PBX3-F1
#
_entry.id   AF-A0A9N9PBX3-F1
#
_cell.length_a   1.000
_cell.length_b   1.000
_cell.length_c   1.000
_cell.angle_alpha   90.00
_cell.angle_beta   90.00
_cell.angle_gamma   90.00
#
_symmetry.space_group_name_H-M   'P 1'
#
loop_
_entity.id
_entity.type
_entity.pdbx_description
1 polymer ?
#
loop_
_entity_poly.entity_id
_entity_poly.type
_entity_poly.pdbx_seq_one_letter_code
_entity_poly.pdbx_strand_id
1 'polypeptide(L)'
;NNNNNNDDSTAMTNINDILDSNSKILQDVYEKITQIEKKFMEFDLQYEELWNFKFIANVNAIPYSIFNDVDSEKLPILEFTFENLIHWDVGSPDEDYNYGCTCKDNCKDVTNCSCVQHGEVDYPFNKNGKLIRSDIGAIYECNSFCGCNFTCPNRIIQNSNNCNKNLQIFKTENKGWGVRTLKPIKEGSFVMEHL
;
A
#
# COMPACT_ATOMS: atom_id res chain seq x y z
N ASN A 1 -35.35 52.99 -53.57
CA ASN A 1 -34.91 51.61 -53.28
C ASN A 1 -33.39 51.50 -53.16
N ASN A 2 -32.74 52.27 -52.28
CA ASN A 2 -31.27 52.23 -52.10
C ASN A 2 -30.84 52.02 -50.62
N ASN A 3 -31.64 51.31 -49.82
CA ASN A 3 -31.28 51.01 -48.42
C ASN A 3 -30.82 49.57 -48.16
N ASN A 4 -30.91 48.64 -49.13
CA ASN A 4 -30.62 47.23 -48.87
C ASN A 4 -29.15 46.82 -49.04
N ASN A 5 -28.32 47.59 -49.73
CA ASN A 5 -26.94 47.17 -50.03
C ASN A 5 -25.93 47.43 -48.90
N ASN A 6 -26.22 48.35 -47.97
CA ASN A 6 -25.33 48.65 -46.84
C ASN A 6 -25.53 47.67 -45.69
N ASP A 7 -26.75 47.16 -45.50
CA ASP A 7 -27.07 46.21 -44.42
C ASP A 7 -26.48 44.82 -44.71
N ASP A 8 -26.53 44.36 -45.97
CA ASP A 8 -25.94 43.07 -46.40
C ASP A 8 -24.40 43.07 -46.31
N SER A 9 -23.74 44.18 -46.68
CA SER A 9 -22.29 44.31 -46.55
C SER A 9 -21.86 44.26 -45.08
N THR A 10 -22.58 44.94 -44.19
CA THR A 10 -22.27 44.99 -42.75
C THR A 10 -22.54 43.64 -42.08
N ALA A 11 -23.60 42.93 -42.50
CA ALA A 11 -23.90 41.58 -42.05
C ALA A 11 -22.82 40.57 -42.52
N MET A 12 -22.33 40.67 -43.75
CA MET A 12 -21.23 39.85 -44.25
C MET A 12 -19.90 40.11 -43.54
N THR A 13 -19.58 41.38 -43.23
CA THR A 13 -18.39 41.72 -42.42
C THR A 13 -18.48 41.10 -41.03
N ASN A 14 -19.64 41.22 -40.35
CA ASN A 14 -19.85 40.61 -39.03
C ASN A 14 -19.74 39.07 -39.06
N ILE A 15 -20.21 38.41 -40.12
CA ILE A 15 -20.10 36.95 -40.28
C ILE A 15 -18.63 36.55 -40.46
N ASN A 16 -17.86 37.28 -41.25
CA ASN A 16 -16.43 37.02 -41.44
C ASN A 16 -15.64 37.23 -40.14
N ASP A 17 -15.96 38.27 -39.37
CA ASP A 17 -15.33 38.53 -38.07
C ASP A 17 -15.60 37.39 -37.07
N ILE A 18 -16.82 36.84 -37.07
CA ILE A 18 -17.19 35.67 -36.24
C ILE A 18 -16.44 34.42 -36.70
N LEU A 19 -16.33 34.19 -38.00
CA LEU A 19 -15.59 33.05 -38.56
C LEU A 19 -14.10 33.13 -38.22
N ASP A 20 -13.50 34.31 -38.32
CA ASP A 20 -12.09 34.56 -37.97
C ASP A 20 -11.87 34.38 -36.47
N SER A 21 -12.79 34.86 -35.63
CA SER A 21 -12.74 34.65 -34.18
C SER A 21 -12.85 33.17 -33.81
N ASN A 22 -13.77 32.43 -34.44
CA ASN A 22 -13.94 31.00 -34.19
C ASN A 22 -12.75 30.17 -34.69
N SER A 23 -12.18 30.55 -35.84
CA SER A 23 -10.95 29.96 -36.38
C SER A 23 -9.79 30.11 -35.39
N LYS A 24 -9.64 31.31 -34.80
CA LYS A 24 -8.62 31.59 -33.80
C LYS A 24 -8.83 30.79 -32.51
N ILE A 25 -10.07 30.63 -32.04
CA ILE A 25 -10.39 29.80 -30.86
C ILE A 25 -10.04 28.33 -31.13
N LEU A 26 -10.37 27.80 -32.30
CA LEU A 26 -10.02 26.44 -32.68
C LEU A 26 -8.50 26.24 -32.70
N GLN A 27 -7.76 27.20 -33.27
CA GLN A 27 -6.31 27.20 -33.28
C GLN A 27 -5.74 27.11 -31.85
N ASP A 28 -6.22 27.96 -30.94
CA ASP A 28 -5.83 27.98 -29.52
C ASP A 28 -6.14 26.65 -28.80
N VAL A 29 -7.29 26.03 -29.10
CA VAL A 29 -7.67 24.73 -28.52
C VAL A 29 -6.75 23.62 -29.02
N TYR A 30 -6.47 23.59 -30.33
CA TYR A 30 -5.54 22.62 -30.90
C TYR A 30 -4.14 22.76 -30.29
N GLU A 31 -3.62 23.98 -30.17
CA GLU A 31 -2.32 24.22 -29.54
C GLU A 31 -2.26 23.72 -28.10
N LYS A 32 -3.33 23.93 -27.31
CA LYS A 32 -3.42 23.43 -25.94
C LYS A 32 -3.48 21.90 -25.88
N ILE A 33 -4.25 21.26 -26.76
CA ILE A 33 -4.31 19.79 -26.84
C ILE A 33 -2.92 19.24 -27.18
N THR A 34 -2.24 19.80 -28.17
CA THR A 34 -0.88 19.38 -28.54
C THR A 34 0.12 19.59 -27.40
N GLN A 35 -0.01 20.67 -26.61
CA GLN A 35 0.82 20.85 -25.41
C GLN A 35 0.54 19.80 -24.34
N ILE A 36 -0.73 19.41 -24.15
CA ILE A 36 -1.12 18.35 -23.21
C ILE A 36 -0.57 17.00 -23.69
N GLU A 37 -0.75 16.66 -24.95
CA GLU A 37 -0.22 15.43 -25.55
C GLU A 37 1.30 15.36 -25.41
N LYS A 38 2.00 16.46 -25.66
CA LYS A 38 3.45 16.55 -25.47
C LYS A 38 3.83 16.31 -24.01
N LYS A 39 3.11 16.89 -23.05
CA LYS A 39 3.34 16.65 -21.62
C LYS A 39 3.07 15.21 -21.22
N PHE A 40 2.03 14.58 -21.76
CA PHE A 40 1.77 13.16 -21.54
C PHE A 40 2.88 12.30 -22.12
N MET A 41 3.37 12.62 -23.32
CA MET A 41 4.46 11.88 -23.95
C MET A 41 5.80 12.07 -23.21
N GLU A 42 6.08 13.28 -22.72
CA GLU A 42 7.23 13.55 -21.83
C GLU A 42 7.11 12.79 -20.51
N PHE A 43 5.92 12.73 -19.93
CA PHE A 43 5.61 11.92 -18.75
C PHE A 43 5.84 10.43 -19.04
N ASP A 44 5.26 9.90 -20.12
CA ASP A 44 5.42 8.50 -20.53
C ASP A 44 6.88 8.13 -20.77
N LEU A 45 7.67 9.02 -21.38
CA LEU A 45 9.12 8.84 -21.58
C LEU A 45 9.89 8.91 -20.26
N GLN A 46 9.55 9.84 -19.37
CA GLN A 46 10.16 9.96 -18.04
C GLN A 46 9.93 8.71 -17.18
N TYR A 47 8.75 8.10 -17.32
CA TYR A 47 8.36 6.89 -16.62
C TYR A 47 8.49 5.63 -17.48
N GLU A 48 9.15 5.71 -18.65
CA GLU A 48 9.31 4.58 -19.56
C GLU A 48 9.97 3.41 -18.82
N GLU A 49 10.91 3.68 -17.92
CA GLU A 49 11.58 2.69 -17.05
C GLU A 49 10.63 1.95 -16.09
N LEU A 50 9.49 2.54 -15.70
CA LEU A 50 8.48 1.88 -14.87
C LEU A 50 7.66 0.85 -15.67
N TRP A 51 7.53 1.05 -16.99
CA TRP A 51 6.74 0.21 -17.89
C TRP A 51 7.61 -0.70 -18.79
N ASN A 52 8.92 -0.43 -18.89
CA ASN A 52 9.86 -1.23 -19.67
C ASN A 52 10.18 -2.53 -18.93
N PHE A 53 9.50 -3.60 -19.33
CA PHE A 53 9.60 -4.97 -18.78
C PHE A 53 11.04 -5.53 -18.66
N LYS A 54 12.04 -4.95 -19.33
CA LYS A 54 13.44 -5.36 -19.21
C LYS A 54 14.17 -4.86 -17.96
N PHE A 55 13.66 -3.84 -17.26
CA PHE A 55 14.17 -3.44 -15.94
C PHE A 55 13.48 -4.20 -14.79
N ILE A 56 12.52 -5.07 -15.12
CA ILE A 56 11.93 -6.08 -14.21
C ILE A 56 12.86 -7.31 -14.11
N ALA A 57 14.16 -7.04 -13.93
CA ALA A 57 15.18 -8.07 -13.69
C ALA A 57 15.91 -7.81 -12.36
N ASN A 58 15.16 -7.32 -11.36
CA ASN A 58 15.25 -7.72 -9.95
C ASN A 58 14.02 -7.22 -9.17
N VAL A 59 12.83 -7.37 -9.77
CA VAL A 59 11.51 -7.09 -9.17
C VAL A 59 10.96 -8.37 -8.57
N ASN A 60 11.80 -9.07 -7.80
CA ASN A 60 11.35 -9.91 -6.71
C ASN A 60 11.43 -9.03 -5.46
N ALA A 61 10.39 -8.49 -4.85
CA ALA A 61 8.98 -8.43 -5.17
C ALA A 61 8.46 -7.34 -4.20
N ILE A 62 8.41 -6.06 -4.59
CA ILE A 62 7.84 -5.04 -3.70
C ILE A 62 6.37 -5.45 -3.47
N PRO A 63 5.97 -5.86 -2.25
CA PRO A 63 4.67 -6.51 -2.04
C PRO A 63 3.52 -5.50 -1.98
N TYR A 64 3.84 -4.21 -2.05
CA TYR A 64 2.92 -3.09 -1.90
C TYR A 64 2.89 -2.23 -3.16
N SER A 65 1.70 -1.70 -3.48
CA SER A 65 1.59 -0.65 -4.50
C SER A 65 2.30 0.63 -4.04
N ILE A 66 2.75 1.44 -5.00
CA ILE A 66 3.44 2.72 -4.75
C ILE A 66 2.63 3.84 -5.41
N PHE A 67 2.50 4.99 -4.74
CA PHE A 67 1.77 6.15 -5.25
C PHE A 67 2.47 7.47 -4.88
N ASN A 68 2.70 8.34 -5.86
CA ASN A 68 3.24 9.68 -5.65
C ASN A 68 2.50 10.69 -6.52
N ASP A 69 1.75 11.60 -5.90
CA ASP A 69 1.07 12.74 -6.51
C ASP A 69 1.58 14.09 -5.98
N VAL A 70 2.68 14.08 -5.22
CA VAL A 70 3.24 15.25 -4.54
C VAL A 70 4.38 15.86 -5.38
N ASP A 71 5.28 15.02 -5.88
CA ASP A 71 6.47 15.44 -6.61
C ASP A 71 6.94 14.38 -7.62
N SER A 72 8.12 14.58 -8.21
CA SER A 72 8.76 13.62 -9.13
C SER A 72 9.81 12.74 -8.45
N GLU A 73 9.86 12.71 -7.11
CA GLU A 73 10.80 11.85 -6.39
C GLU A 73 10.45 10.38 -6.63
N LYS A 74 11.45 9.59 -7.04
CA LYS A 74 11.33 8.14 -7.16
C LYS A 74 11.45 7.50 -5.79
N LEU A 75 10.75 6.38 -5.57
CA LEU A 75 10.98 5.57 -4.37
C LEU A 75 12.46 5.18 -4.31
N PRO A 76 13.14 5.29 -3.15
CA PRO A 76 14.51 4.80 -3.03
C PRO A 76 14.58 3.31 -3.38
N ILE A 77 15.77 2.85 -3.75
CA ILE A 77 16.02 1.42 -3.95
C ILE A 77 15.88 0.75 -2.58
N LEU A 78 14.91 -0.14 -2.45
CA LEU A 78 14.62 -0.88 -1.22
C LEU A 78 14.84 -2.37 -1.45
N GLU A 79 15.46 -3.01 -0.47
CA GLU A 79 15.51 -4.47 -0.35
C GLU A 79 14.47 -4.88 0.70
N PHE A 80 13.53 -5.74 0.31
CA PHE A 80 12.47 -6.21 1.20
C PHE A 80 12.86 -7.56 1.78
N THR A 81 12.93 -7.64 3.10
CA THR A 81 13.09 -8.86 3.85
C THR A 81 11.72 -9.40 4.27
N PHE A 82 11.59 -10.72 4.32
CA PHE A 82 10.38 -11.42 4.78
C PHE A 82 10.62 -12.17 6.09
N GLU A 83 11.85 -12.08 6.62
CA GLU A 83 12.31 -12.71 7.85
C GLU A 83 13.28 -11.75 8.56
N ASN A 84 13.36 -11.85 9.89
CA ASN A 84 14.29 -11.05 10.69
C ASN A 84 15.75 -11.44 10.34
N LEU A 85 16.58 -10.44 10.07
CA LEU A 85 18.02 -10.65 9.83
C LEU A 85 18.80 -10.47 11.12
N ILE A 86 19.47 -11.54 11.55
CA ILE A 86 20.31 -11.51 12.74
C ILE A 86 21.63 -10.78 12.40
N HIS A 87 21.98 -9.77 13.19
CA HIS A 87 23.25 -9.08 13.05
C HIS A 87 24.42 -10.05 13.32
N TRP A 88 25.54 -9.90 12.61
CA TRP A 88 26.67 -10.83 12.66
C TRP A 88 27.28 -11.03 14.06
N ASP A 89 27.12 -10.05 14.94
CA ASP A 89 27.61 -10.06 16.33
C ASP A 89 26.56 -10.53 17.36
N VAL A 90 25.42 -11.05 16.88
CA VAL A 90 24.34 -11.58 17.71
C VAL A 90 24.23 -13.07 17.43
N GLY A 91 24.39 -13.90 18.47
CA GLY A 91 24.16 -15.33 18.35
C GLY A 91 22.68 -15.63 18.11
N SER A 92 22.40 -16.67 17.30
CA SER A 92 21.03 -17.16 17.15
C SER A 92 20.44 -17.54 18.51
N PRO A 93 19.13 -17.29 18.73
CA PRO A 93 18.46 -17.77 19.93
C PRO A 93 18.64 -19.28 20.07
N ASP A 94 19.01 -19.72 21.27
CA ASP A 94 19.18 -21.13 21.55
C ASP A 94 17.80 -21.81 21.58
N GLU A 95 17.63 -22.82 20.72
CA GLU A 95 16.38 -23.53 20.54
C GLU A 95 15.94 -24.25 21.82
N ASP A 96 16.88 -24.59 22.72
CA ASP A 96 16.59 -25.28 23.99
C ASP A 96 15.80 -24.40 24.97
N TYR A 97 15.74 -23.07 24.76
CA TYR A 97 14.87 -22.18 25.52
C TYR A 97 13.41 -22.20 25.04
N ASN A 98 13.13 -22.80 23.88
CA ASN A 98 11.76 -22.95 23.41
C ASN A 98 11.05 -24.04 24.21
N TYR A 99 9.87 -23.71 24.71
CA TYR A 99 8.95 -24.68 25.30
C TYR A 99 7.64 -24.69 24.54
N GLY A 100 6.88 -25.78 24.68
CA GLY A 100 5.58 -25.92 24.03
C GLY A 100 4.53 -26.49 24.98
N CYS A 101 3.27 -26.15 24.72
CA CYS A 101 2.16 -26.76 25.43
C CYS A 101 1.98 -28.23 25.03
N THR A 102 1.39 -29.03 25.91
CA THR A 102 1.04 -30.44 25.63
C THR A 102 -0.43 -30.64 25.27
N CYS A 103 -1.16 -29.54 25.02
CA CYS A 103 -2.59 -29.51 24.72
C CYS A 103 -2.97 -30.46 23.57
N LYS A 104 -3.84 -31.44 23.85
CA LYS A 104 -4.38 -32.38 22.85
C LYS A 104 -5.69 -31.92 22.21
N ASP A 105 -6.35 -30.97 22.84
CA ASP A 105 -7.60 -30.36 22.39
C ASP A 105 -7.38 -29.24 21.36
N ASN A 106 -6.15 -29.03 20.91
CA ASN A 106 -5.73 -27.93 20.04
C ASN A 106 -5.91 -26.53 20.67
N CYS A 107 -5.75 -26.41 21.99
CA CYS A 107 -5.92 -25.16 22.74
C CYS A 107 -7.30 -24.53 22.53
N LYS A 108 -8.36 -25.34 22.43
CA LYS A 108 -9.74 -24.84 22.32
C LYS A 108 -10.08 -23.94 23.50
N ASP A 109 -9.64 -24.34 24.68
CA ASP A 109 -9.56 -23.45 25.82
C ASP A 109 -8.12 -22.94 25.97
N VAL A 110 -7.87 -21.78 25.37
CA VAL A 110 -6.58 -21.07 25.44
C VAL A 110 -6.16 -20.73 26.85
N THR A 111 -7.10 -20.58 27.79
CA THR A 111 -6.77 -20.23 29.17
C THR A 111 -6.10 -21.38 29.93
N ASN A 112 -6.27 -22.62 29.46
CA ASN A 112 -5.60 -23.81 29.99
C ASN A 112 -4.26 -24.12 29.28
N CYS A 113 -3.89 -23.32 28.27
CA CYS A 113 -2.64 -23.52 27.54
C CYS A 113 -1.46 -22.95 28.34
N SER A 114 -0.42 -23.76 28.55
CA SER A 114 0.80 -23.32 29.27
C SER A 114 1.58 -22.22 28.54
N CYS A 115 1.40 -22.07 27.22
CA CYS A 115 1.95 -20.94 26.46
C CYS A 115 1.26 -19.62 26.81
N VAL A 116 0.00 -19.65 27.27
CA VAL A 116 -0.76 -18.45 27.67
C VAL A 116 -0.57 -18.15 29.15
N GLN A 117 -0.59 -19.17 30.01
CA GLN A 117 -0.49 -19.01 31.47
C GLN A 117 0.86 -18.48 31.99
N HIS A 118 1.90 -18.44 31.14
CA HIS A 118 3.17 -17.78 31.47
C HIS A 118 3.14 -16.25 31.24
N GLY A 119 2.10 -15.72 30.59
CA GLY A 119 1.80 -14.28 30.51
C GLY A 119 0.79 -13.88 31.58
N GLU A 120 0.98 -12.72 32.20
CA GLU A 120 0.04 -12.22 33.21
C GLU A 120 -1.41 -12.18 32.68
N VAL A 121 -2.32 -12.74 33.49
CA VAL A 121 -3.79 -12.59 33.51
C VAL A 121 -4.47 -12.40 32.15
N ASP A 122 -5.16 -13.46 31.70
CA ASP A 122 -6.07 -13.55 30.55
C ASP A 122 -5.46 -13.49 29.15
N TYR A 123 -6.05 -14.30 28.27
CA TYR A 123 -5.72 -14.35 26.85
C TYR A 123 -6.08 -13.03 26.13
N PRO A 124 -5.14 -12.39 25.40
CA PRO A 124 -5.32 -11.00 24.94
C PRO A 124 -6.11 -10.85 23.64
N PHE A 125 -6.46 -11.95 22.98
CA PHE A 125 -7.21 -11.94 21.73
C PHE A 125 -8.65 -12.42 21.93
N ASN A 126 -9.58 -11.86 21.15
CA ASN A 126 -10.91 -12.44 21.03
C ASN A 126 -10.94 -13.62 20.05
N LYS A 127 -12.09 -14.30 19.94
CA LYS A 127 -12.32 -15.44 19.04
C LYS A 127 -12.05 -15.18 17.54
N ASN A 128 -11.97 -13.91 17.13
CA ASN A 128 -11.68 -13.51 15.76
C ASN A 128 -10.19 -13.14 15.56
N GLY A 129 -9.32 -13.43 16.53
CA GLY A 129 -7.89 -13.11 16.48
C GLY A 129 -7.57 -11.62 16.58
N LYS A 130 -8.47 -10.82 17.18
CA LYS A 130 -8.21 -9.40 17.40
C LYS A 130 -7.76 -9.13 18.82
N LEU A 131 -6.76 -8.27 18.95
CA LEU A 131 -6.28 -7.80 20.24
C LEU A 131 -7.39 -7.00 20.96
N ILE A 132 -7.69 -7.38 22.19
CA ILE A 132 -8.65 -6.71 23.07
C ILE A 132 -8.00 -6.16 24.34
N ARG A 133 -6.77 -6.58 24.62
CA ARG A 133 -5.96 -6.12 25.76
C ARG A 133 -4.57 -5.76 25.28
N SER A 134 -4.21 -4.50 25.45
CA SER A 134 -2.87 -3.96 25.13
C SER A 134 -2.07 -3.60 26.39
N ASP A 135 -2.62 -3.89 27.57
CA ASP A 135 -2.02 -3.69 28.89
C ASP A 135 -1.13 -4.86 29.32
N ILE A 136 -1.07 -5.92 28.50
CA ILE A 136 -0.21 -7.07 28.73
C ILE A 136 1.20 -6.82 28.18
N GLY A 137 2.21 -7.43 28.80
CA GLY A 137 3.61 -7.36 28.36
C GLY A 137 3.84 -8.16 27.07
N ALA A 138 4.49 -9.31 27.19
CA ALA A 138 4.78 -10.17 26.05
C ALA A 138 3.61 -11.10 25.70
N ILE A 139 3.39 -11.31 24.39
CA ILE A 139 2.45 -12.31 23.87
C ILE A 139 3.26 -13.53 23.45
N TYR A 140 2.92 -14.69 24.02
CA TYR A 140 3.57 -15.96 23.70
C TYR A 140 2.64 -16.85 22.87
N GLU A 141 2.92 -16.95 21.57
CA GLU A 141 2.20 -17.84 20.68
C GLU A 141 2.65 -19.29 20.81
N CYS A 142 1.78 -20.23 20.43
CA CYS A 142 2.18 -21.63 20.30
C CYS A 142 3.17 -21.78 19.13
N ASN A 143 4.16 -22.64 19.30
CA ASN A 143 5.27 -22.85 18.35
C ASN A 143 5.37 -24.33 17.91
N SER A 144 6.40 -24.67 17.14
CA SER A 144 6.64 -26.04 16.64
C SER A 144 6.81 -27.10 17.74
N PHE A 145 7.18 -26.72 18.97
CA PHE A 145 7.33 -27.62 20.12
C PHE A 145 5.99 -27.94 20.81
N CYS A 146 4.91 -27.26 20.43
CA CYS A 146 3.59 -27.48 21.01
C CYS A 146 2.91 -28.74 20.44
N GLY A 147 2.14 -29.44 21.28
CA GLY A 147 1.27 -30.54 20.87
C GLY A 147 0.04 -30.13 20.06
N CYS A 148 -0.28 -28.83 20.01
CA CYS A 148 -1.36 -28.27 19.21
C CYS A 148 -0.93 -28.08 17.73
N ASN A 149 -1.88 -28.19 16.81
CA ASN A 149 -1.63 -28.09 15.38
C ASN A 149 -1.59 -26.63 14.88
N PHE A 150 -1.45 -26.45 13.56
CA PHE A 150 -1.35 -25.13 12.93
C PHE A 150 -2.65 -24.30 13.02
N THR A 151 -3.82 -24.90 13.21
CA THR A 151 -5.10 -24.19 13.39
C THR A 151 -5.35 -23.76 14.84
N CYS A 152 -4.35 -23.92 15.72
CA CYS A 152 -4.43 -23.50 17.12
C CYS A 152 -4.81 -22.02 17.22
N PRO A 153 -5.78 -21.64 18.07
CA PRO A 153 -6.20 -20.26 18.23
C PRO A 153 -5.11 -19.36 18.80
N ASN A 154 -4.11 -19.91 19.53
CA ASN A 154 -2.92 -19.20 20.02
C ASN A 154 -1.79 -19.09 18.96
N ARG A 155 -2.13 -19.21 17.66
CA ARG A 155 -1.24 -18.97 16.52
C ARG A 155 -1.93 -17.93 15.63
N ILE A 156 -1.88 -16.64 16.01
CA ILE A 156 -2.62 -15.56 15.34
C ILE A 156 -1.71 -14.87 14.33
N ILE A 157 -0.58 -14.37 14.80
CA ILE A 157 0.37 -13.57 14.02
C ILE A 157 1.07 -14.46 13.01
N GLN A 158 1.58 -15.61 13.46
CA GLN A 158 2.26 -16.57 12.57
C GLN A 158 1.36 -17.14 11.47
N ASN A 159 0.04 -17.21 11.70
CA ASN A 159 -0.93 -17.68 10.71
C ASN A 159 -1.65 -16.56 9.99
N SER A 160 -1.30 -15.29 10.26
CA SER A 160 -1.88 -14.17 9.54
C SER A 160 -1.35 -14.21 8.11
N ASN A 161 -2.07 -14.94 7.25
CA ASN A 161 -1.74 -15.13 5.85
C ASN A 161 -1.38 -13.77 5.23
N ASN A 162 -0.13 -13.66 4.79
CA ASN A 162 0.51 -12.51 4.14
C ASN A 162 -0.28 -11.20 4.22
N CYS A 163 0.19 -10.32 5.12
CA CYS A 163 -0.24 -8.96 5.43
C CYS A 163 -0.26 -7.98 4.24
N ASN A 164 -0.74 -8.39 3.07
CA ASN A 164 -1.15 -7.46 2.04
C ASN A 164 -2.55 -6.93 2.37
N LYS A 165 -2.66 -6.17 3.47
CA LYS A 165 -3.90 -5.50 3.90
C LYS A 165 -4.35 -4.38 2.95
N ASN A 166 -4.07 -4.51 1.65
CA ASN A 166 -4.17 -3.45 0.67
C ASN A 166 -3.36 -2.25 1.17
N LEU A 167 -2.11 -2.50 1.57
CA LEU A 167 -1.19 -1.44 1.98
C LEU A 167 -0.57 -0.81 0.73
N GLN A 168 -0.30 0.49 0.83
CA GLN A 168 0.30 1.27 -0.24
C GLN A 168 1.37 2.17 0.36
N ILE A 169 2.55 2.15 -0.26
CA ILE A 169 3.59 3.12 -0.02
C ILE A 169 3.20 4.40 -0.76
N PHE A 170 3.18 5.53 -0.08
CA PHE A 170 2.79 6.80 -0.69
C PHE A 170 3.69 7.96 -0.28
N LYS A 171 3.87 8.92 -1.18
CA LYS A 171 4.59 10.16 -0.87
C LYS A 171 3.69 11.09 -0.05
N THR A 172 4.22 11.60 1.06
CA THR A 172 3.56 12.62 1.88
C THR A 172 4.09 14.00 1.52
N GLU A 173 3.30 15.05 1.79
CA GLU A 173 3.70 16.43 1.51
C GLU A 173 4.98 16.86 2.25
N ASN A 174 5.17 16.42 3.50
CA ASN A 174 6.18 16.98 4.41
C ASN A 174 7.00 15.95 5.23
N LYS A 175 6.76 14.64 5.06
CA LYS A 175 7.39 13.58 5.88
C LYS A 175 8.08 12.49 5.06
N GLY A 176 8.26 12.71 3.76
CA GLY A 176 8.82 11.71 2.85
C GLY A 176 7.82 10.61 2.52
N TRP A 177 8.30 9.37 2.39
CA TRP A 177 7.48 8.20 2.07
C TRP A 177 6.82 7.63 3.33
N GLY A 178 5.54 7.31 3.24
CA GLY A 178 4.76 6.67 4.30
C GLY A 178 4.02 5.44 3.80
N VAL A 179 3.37 4.73 4.72
CA VAL A 179 2.50 3.58 4.41
C VAL A 179 1.07 3.93 4.80
N ARG A 180 0.12 3.72 3.88
CA ARG A 180 -1.32 3.85 4.11
C ARG A 180 -2.05 2.56 3.79
N THR A 181 -3.26 2.41 4.32
CA THR A 181 -4.17 1.34 3.91
C THR A 181 -5.20 1.85 2.90
N LEU A 182 -5.52 1.01 1.92
CA LEU A 182 -6.56 1.25 0.92
C LEU A 182 -7.94 0.76 1.39
N LYS A 183 -8.02 0.08 2.54
CA LYS A 183 -9.28 -0.40 3.14
C LYS A 183 -9.30 -0.14 4.64
N PRO A 184 -10.48 0.11 5.25
CA PRO A 184 -10.56 0.28 6.70
C PRO A 184 -10.00 -0.95 7.45
N ILE A 185 -9.08 -0.70 8.38
CA ILE A 185 -8.57 -1.72 9.29
C ILE A 185 -9.42 -1.67 10.56
N LYS A 186 -10.03 -2.80 10.94
CA LYS A 186 -10.79 -2.86 12.17
C LYS A 186 -9.85 -2.83 13.37
N GLU A 187 -10.32 -2.22 14.46
CA GLU A 187 -9.60 -2.21 15.74
C GLU A 187 -9.23 -3.63 16.20
N GLY A 188 -8.03 -3.72 16.78
CA GLY A 188 -7.40 -4.95 17.28
C GLY A 188 -6.81 -5.86 16.19
N SER A 189 -6.90 -5.51 14.91
CA SER A 189 -6.38 -6.35 13.83
C SER A 189 -4.87 -6.17 13.63
N PHE A 190 -4.09 -7.25 13.79
CA PHE A 190 -2.65 -7.28 13.49
C PHE A 190 -2.34 -6.72 12.11
N VAL A 191 -1.48 -5.70 11.99
CA VAL A 191 -1.24 -4.96 10.73
C VAL A 191 -0.09 -5.54 9.90
N MET A 192 1.11 -5.57 10.47
CA MET A 192 2.34 -6.10 9.86
C MET A 192 3.42 -6.25 10.93
N GLU A 193 4.46 -7.01 10.62
CA GLU A 193 5.69 -7.09 11.41
C GLU A 193 6.69 -6.03 10.93
N HIS A 194 7.54 -5.57 11.85
CA HIS A 194 8.69 -4.73 11.52
C HIS A 194 9.92 -5.63 11.46
N LEU A 195 10.31 -5.99 10.23
CA LEU A 195 11.43 -6.87 9.92
C LEU A 195 12.74 -6.11 9.72
#